data_AF-A0A2E8SWD8-F1
#
_entry.id   AF-A0A2E8SWD8-F1
#
_cell.length_a   1.000
_cell.length_b   1.000
_cell.length_c   1.000
_cell.angle_alpha   90.00
_cell.angle_beta   90.00
_cell.angle_gamma   90.00
#
_symmetry.space_group_name_H-M   'P 1'
#
loop_
_entity.id
_entity.type
_entity.pdbx_description
1 polymer ?
#
loop_
_entity_poly.entity_id
_entity_poly.type
_entity_poly.pdbx_seq_one_letter_code
_entity_poly.pdbx_strand_id
1 'polypeptide(L)'
;MARRLLLAHLMVLMMASTSLSGCFGDDGFDIIPEKKGVPGGLTLACLRSTVYTSMVIEVDYEPGYKPYSSSLDMLVERLNSVCDKPSGISVEYDEVDFSHNGAWTANDVR
;
A
#
# COMPACT_ATOMS: atom_id res chain seq x y z
N MET A 1 -50.29 19.48 1.64
CA MET A 1 -49.11 19.92 0.85
C MET A 1 -47.79 19.77 1.62
N ALA A 2 -47.65 20.34 2.82
CA ALA A 2 -46.39 20.37 3.58
C ALA A 2 -45.68 19.00 3.74
N ARG A 3 -46.43 17.93 4.04
CA ARG A 3 -45.85 16.58 4.23
C ARG A 3 -45.24 15.98 2.96
N ARG A 4 -45.79 16.32 1.78
CA ARG A 4 -45.26 15.88 0.48
C ARG A 4 -44.00 16.67 0.08
N LEU A 5 -43.96 17.97 0.40
CA LEU A 5 -42.78 18.82 0.24
C LEU A 5 -41.63 18.37 1.15
N LEU A 6 -41.94 17.96 2.38
CA LEU A 6 -40.96 17.47 3.35
C LEU A 6 -40.35 16.12 2.95
N LEU A 7 -41.18 15.20 2.44
CA LEU A 7 -40.71 13.94 1.85
C LEU A 7 -39.84 14.16 0.60
N ALA A 8 -40.19 15.12 -0.26
CA ALA A 8 -39.39 15.45 -1.43
C ALA A 8 -38.01 16.02 -1.05
N HIS A 9 -37.95 16.89 -0.02
CA HIS A 9 -36.68 17.40 0.49
C HIS A 9 -35.80 16.29 1.08
N LEU A 10 -36.41 15.35 1.82
CA LEU A 10 -35.68 14.22 2.39
C LEU A 10 -35.04 13.33 1.31
N MET A 11 -35.77 13.06 0.21
CA MET A 11 -35.24 12.28 -0.91
C MET A 11 -34.09 13.00 -1.62
N VAL A 12 -34.20 14.30 -1.86
CA VAL A 12 -33.14 15.09 -2.50
C VAL A 12 -31.87 15.08 -1.64
N LEU A 13 -32.01 15.24 -0.31
CA LEU A 13 -30.87 15.19 0.61
C LEU A 13 -30.19 13.81 0.60
N MET A 14 -30.99 12.73 0.55
CA MET A 14 -30.48 11.37 0.52
C MET A 14 -29.68 11.09 -0.76
N MET A 15 -30.19 11.51 -1.92
CA MET A 15 -29.48 11.37 -3.20
C MET A 15 -28.23 12.24 -3.29
N ALA A 16 -28.21 13.42 -2.67
CA ALA A 16 -27.02 14.27 -2.63
C ALA A 16 -25.92 13.69 -1.71
N SER A 17 -26.29 12.92 -0.68
CA SER A 17 -25.32 12.32 0.26
C SER A 17 -24.56 11.13 -0.33
N THR A 18 -25.14 10.38 -1.28
CA THR A 18 -24.50 9.21 -1.89
C THR A 18 -23.30 9.57 -2.76
N SER A 19 -23.24 10.79 -3.29
CA SER A 19 -22.07 11.28 -4.05
C SER A 19 -20.89 11.66 -3.15
N LEU A 20 -21.08 11.76 -1.83
CA LEU A 20 -20.02 12.15 -0.91
C LEU A 20 -19.25 10.95 -0.34
N SER A 21 -19.85 9.75 -0.31
CA SER A 21 -19.18 8.53 0.19
C SER A 21 -18.03 8.04 -0.69
N GLY A 22 -17.90 8.55 -1.92
CA GLY A 22 -16.77 8.29 -2.81
C GLY A 22 -15.73 9.42 -2.85
N CYS A 23 -16.01 10.57 -2.23
CA CYS A 23 -15.12 11.73 -2.18
C CYS A 23 -14.26 11.74 -0.89
N PHE A 24 -14.75 11.08 0.17
CA PHE A 24 -13.89 10.69 1.29
C PHE A 24 -13.08 9.46 0.86
N GLY A 25 -12.02 9.69 0.09
CA GLY A 25 -10.91 8.74 0.01
C GLY A 25 -10.29 8.55 1.40
N ASP A 26 -9.36 7.60 1.50
CA ASP A 26 -8.69 7.23 2.76
C ASP A 26 -8.02 8.43 3.49
N ASP A 27 -7.85 9.57 2.80
CA ASP A 27 -7.44 10.87 3.34
C ASP A 27 -8.37 11.41 4.44
N GLY A 28 -9.63 10.96 4.51
CA GLY A 28 -10.55 11.27 5.62
C GLY A 28 -10.13 10.62 6.95
N PHE A 29 -9.19 9.67 6.91
CA PHE A 29 -8.65 8.97 8.08
C PHE A 29 -7.33 9.54 8.60
N ASP A 30 -6.86 10.69 8.12
CA ASP A 30 -5.73 11.42 8.73
C ASP A 30 -5.99 11.83 10.21
N ILE A 31 -7.23 11.67 10.69
CA ILE A 31 -7.63 11.86 12.09
C ILE A 31 -7.37 10.59 12.93
N ILE A 32 -7.19 9.42 12.31
CA ILE A 32 -6.86 8.17 13.01
C ILE A 32 -5.35 8.15 13.25
N PRO A 33 -4.90 8.18 14.52
CA PRO A 33 -3.48 8.10 14.82
C PRO A 33 -2.91 6.77 14.30
N GLU A 34 -1.74 6.85 13.68
CA GLU A 34 -1.02 5.68 13.21
C GLU A 34 -0.87 4.63 14.31
N LYS A 35 -1.09 3.36 13.98
CA LYS A 35 -1.06 2.23 14.93
C LYS A 35 0.38 1.81 15.23
N LYS A 36 1.14 2.71 15.84
CA LYS A 36 2.50 2.46 16.33
C LYS A 36 2.49 1.31 17.34
N GLY A 37 3.47 0.41 17.25
CA GLY A 37 3.62 -0.72 18.19
C GLY A 37 2.79 -1.97 17.85
N VAL A 38 1.97 -1.95 16.80
CA VAL A 38 1.31 -3.14 16.26
C VAL A 38 2.06 -3.58 14.99
N PRO A 39 2.48 -4.85 14.85
CA PRO A 39 3.02 -5.35 13.59
C PRO A 39 2.09 -5.04 12.41
N GLY A 40 2.62 -4.39 11.37
CA GLY A 40 1.83 -3.92 10.22
C GLY A 40 0.97 -2.68 10.45
N GLY A 41 0.93 -2.12 11.67
CA GLY A 41 0.13 -0.93 11.99
C GLY A 41 0.61 0.36 11.33
N LEU A 42 1.82 0.35 10.76
CA LEU A 42 2.45 1.45 10.02
C LEU A 42 2.58 1.19 8.53
N THR A 43 2.05 0.07 8.01
CA THR A 43 2.24 -0.31 6.60
C THR A 43 1.85 0.83 5.65
N LEU A 44 0.68 1.44 5.85
CA LEU A 44 0.23 2.55 5.00
C LEU A 44 1.10 3.81 5.17
N ALA A 45 1.66 4.05 6.35
CA ALA A 45 2.58 5.16 6.58
C ALA A 45 3.88 5.02 5.80
N CYS A 46 4.43 3.80 5.71
CA CYS A 46 5.63 3.51 4.92
C CYS A 46 5.35 3.56 3.40
N LEU A 47 4.10 3.30 2.99
CA LEU A 47 3.70 3.34 1.59
C LEU A 47 3.36 4.74 1.09
N ARG A 48 3.10 5.72 1.97
CA ARG A 48 2.86 7.12 1.57
C ARG A 48 4.01 7.70 0.75
N SER A 49 3.68 8.25 -0.41
CA SER A 49 4.59 8.89 -1.36
C SER A 49 5.19 10.21 -0.88
N THR A 50 4.51 10.89 0.06
CA THR A 50 4.90 12.21 0.59
C THR A 50 6.06 12.16 1.58
N VAL A 51 6.21 11.07 2.33
CA VAL A 51 7.27 10.88 3.33
C VAL A 51 8.36 9.95 2.79
N TYR A 52 7.97 8.87 2.11
CA TYR A 52 8.89 7.90 1.51
C TYR A 52 8.74 7.96 0.00
N THR A 53 9.67 8.63 -0.68
CA THR A 53 9.52 8.95 -2.11
C THR A 53 10.01 7.85 -3.04
N SER A 54 10.80 6.89 -2.56
CA SER A 54 11.31 5.73 -3.32
C SER A 54 10.98 4.41 -2.63
N MET A 55 11.14 3.31 -3.36
CA MET A 55 11.05 1.94 -2.86
C MET A 55 12.10 1.07 -3.56
N VAL A 56 12.77 0.18 -2.81
CA VAL A 56 13.67 -0.84 -3.34
C VAL A 56 13.01 -2.20 -3.10
N ILE A 57 12.96 -3.03 -4.14
CA ILE A 57 12.52 -4.43 -4.04
C ILE A 57 13.77 -5.29 -4.10
N GLU A 58 14.11 -5.92 -2.99
CA GLU A 58 15.23 -6.86 -2.88
C GLU A 58 14.74 -8.27 -3.21
N VAL A 59 15.50 -8.98 -4.04
CA VAL A 59 15.19 -10.34 -4.47
C VAL A 59 16.40 -11.23 -4.28
N ASP A 60 16.34 -12.00 -3.20
CA ASP A 60 17.34 -13.02 -2.90
C ASP A 60 17.10 -14.27 -3.75
N TYR A 61 18.16 -14.82 -4.34
CA TYR A 61 18.09 -16.02 -5.17
C TYR A 61 19.29 -16.95 -4.97
N GLU A 62 19.10 -18.26 -5.16
CA GLU A 62 20.21 -19.23 -5.12
C GLU A 62 21.09 -19.15 -6.36
N PRO A 63 22.39 -19.54 -6.26
CA PRO A 63 23.27 -19.63 -7.42
C PRO A 63 22.65 -20.42 -8.58
N GLY A 64 22.55 -19.77 -9.74
CA GLY A 64 21.95 -20.35 -10.95
C GLY A 64 20.42 -20.23 -11.07
N TYR A 65 19.75 -19.65 -10.06
CA TYR A 65 18.28 -19.48 -10.02
C TYR A 65 17.83 -18.02 -10.10
N LYS A 66 18.66 -17.13 -10.66
CA LYS A 66 18.28 -15.72 -10.85
C LYS A 66 17.00 -15.63 -11.68
N PRO A 67 15.93 -15.00 -11.17
CA PRO A 67 14.70 -14.84 -11.94
C PRO A 67 14.93 -13.87 -13.11
N TYR A 68 14.14 -14.04 -14.17
CA TYR A 68 14.12 -13.07 -15.26
C TYR A 68 13.61 -11.73 -14.75
N SER A 69 14.14 -10.63 -15.29
CA SER A 69 13.68 -9.29 -14.92
C SER A 69 12.17 -9.11 -15.15
N SER A 70 11.66 -9.70 -16.22
CA SER A 70 10.24 -9.66 -16.57
C SER A 70 9.33 -10.39 -15.58
N SER A 71 9.88 -11.28 -14.74
CA SER A 71 9.11 -11.97 -13.71
C SER A 71 8.57 -11.02 -12.64
N LEU A 72 9.12 -9.81 -12.54
CA LEU A 72 8.72 -8.81 -11.54
C LEU A 72 7.96 -7.62 -12.15
N ASP A 73 7.79 -7.56 -13.47
CA ASP A 73 7.16 -6.42 -14.15
C ASP A 73 5.76 -6.14 -13.58
N MET A 74 4.93 -7.17 -13.43
CA MET A 74 3.57 -7.03 -12.86
C MET A 74 3.60 -6.54 -11.41
N LEU A 75 4.58 -6.98 -10.61
CA LEU A 75 4.72 -6.53 -9.23
C LEU A 75 5.07 -5.04 -9.19
N VAL A 76 6.07 -4.64 -9.97
CA VAL A 76 6.52 -3.24 -10.08
C VAL A 76 5.39 -2.35 -10.60
N GLU A 77 4.65 -2.77 -11.63
CA GLU A 77 3.51 -2.03 -12.17
C GLU A 77 2.43 -1.82 -11.10
N ARG A 78 2.06 -2.88 -10.37
CA ARG A 78 1.06 -2.79 -9.30
C ARG A 78 1.52 -1.87 -8.19
N LEU A 79 2.76 -1.98 -7.72
CA LEU A 79 3.29 -1.14 -6.65
C LEU A 79 3.36 0.33 -7.08
N ASN A 80 3.78 0.61 -8.32
CA ASN A 80 3.73 1.96 -8.86
C ASN A 80 2.30 2.52 -8.87
N SER A 81 1.32 1.72 -9.30
CA SER A 81 -0.08 2.17 -9.39
C SER A 81 -0.73 2.49 -8.04
N VAL A 82 -0.28 1.85 -6.96
CA VAL A 82 -0.90 1.98 -5.63
C VAL A 82 -0.10 2.91 -4.71
N CYS A 83 1.22 2.93 -4.84
CA CYS A 83 2.09 3.68 -3.93
C CYS A 83 2.53 5.04 -4.46
N ASP A 84 2.47 5.26 -5.78
CA ASP A 84 2.82 6.52 -6.45
C ASP A 84 4.14 7.15 -5.96
N LYS A 85 5.21 6.33 -5.91
CA LYS A 85 6.53 6.74 -5.41
C LYS A 85 7.17 7.75 -6.39
N PRO A 86 7.32 9.05 -6.04
CA PRO A 86 7.77 10.08 -6.98
C PRO A 86 9.22 9.87 -7.46
N SER A 87 10.04 9.22 -6.64
CA SER A 87 11.42 8.85 -6.98
C SER A 87 11.52 7.44 -7.58
N GLY A 88 10.38 6.77 -7.82
CA GLY A 88 10.29 5.49 -8.48
C GLY A 88 10.51 4.27 -7.57
N ILE A 89 10.44 3.10 -8.19
CA ILE A 89 10.68 1.79 -7.58
C ILE A 89 11.83 1.12 -8.34
N SER A 90 12.85 0.64 -7.61
CA SER A 90 13.96 -0.13 -8.17
C SER A 90 13.92 -1.59 -7.71
N VAL A 91 14.61 -2.46 -8.43
CA VAL A 91 14.76 -3.88 -8.09
C VAL A 91 16.24 -4.20 -7.97
N GLU A 92 16.63 -4.84 -6.87
CA GLU A 92 17.98 -5.33 -6.59
C GLU A 92 17.93 -6.86 -6.45
N TYR A 93 19.00 -7.53 -6.90
CA TYR A 93 19.06 -8.98 -6.94
C TYR A 93 20.32 -9.44 -6.22
N ASP A 94 20.14 -10.23 -5.18
CA ASP A 94 21.23 -10.72 -4.34
C ASP A 94 21.33 -12.24 -4.44
N GLU A 95 22.51 -12.73 -4.83
CA GLU A 95 22.78 -14.17 -4.83
C GLU A 95 23.10 -14.60 -3.39
N VAL A 96 22.27 -15.50 -2.83
CA VAL A 96 22.34 -15.93 -1.43
C VAL A 96 22.41 -17.45 -1.36
N ASP A 97 23.27 -17.95 -0.48
CA ASP A 97 23.30 -19.37 -0.13
C ASP A 97 22.26 -19.66 0.96
N PHE A 98 21.12 -20.24 0.59
CA PHE A 98 20.07 -20.64 1.54
C PHE A 98 20.37 -21.96 2.27
N SER A 99 21.58 -22.53 2.18
CA SER A 99 21.99 -23.73 2.92
C SER A 99 22.11 -23.55 4.44
N HIS A 100 21.25 -22.69 5.01
CA HIS A 100 21.08 -22.49 6.43
C HIS A 100 20.30 -23.66 7.05
N ASN A 101 20.95 -24.42 7.92
CA ASN A 101 20.29 -25.40 8.78
C ASN A 101 19.97 -24.75 10.13
N GLY A 102 18.71 -24.40 10.38
CA GLY A 102 18.27 -23.77 11.63
C GLY A 102 17.09 -22.82 11.45
N ALA A 103 16.63 -22.21 12.54
CA ALA A 103 15.67 -21.11 12.47
C ALA A 103 16.42 -19.80 12.26
N TRP A 104 15.97 -19.01 11.27
CA TRP A 104 16.48 -17.67 11.02
C TRP A 104 16.29 -16.80 12.27
N THR A 105 17.37 -16.16 12.73
CA THR A 105 17.31 -15.19 13.81
C THR A 105 17.03 -13.79 13.24
N ALA A 106 16.57 -12.88 14.10
CA ALA A 106 16.36 -11.49 13.70
C ALA A 106 17.65 -10.76 13.28
N ASN A 107 18.82 -11.34 13.52
CA ASN A 107 20.11 -10.82 13.06
C ASN A 107 20.53 -11.39 11.68
N ASP A 108 19.93 -12.50 11.25
CA ASP A 108 20.22 -13.11 9.94
C ASP A 108 19.42 -12.45 8.81
N VAL A 109 18.34 -11.73 9.16
CA VAL A 109 17.41 -11.06 8.25
C VAL A 109 17.61 -9.53 8.24
N ARG A 110 18.65 -9.01 8.90
CA ARG A 110 18.86 -7.57 9.15
C ARG A 110 20.19 -7.10 8.60
#